data_AF-A0A453DSS7-F1
#
_entry.id   AF-A0A453DSS7-F1
#
_cell.length_a   1.000
_cell.length_b   1.000
_cell.length_c   1.000
_cell.angle_alpha   90.00
_cell.angle_beta   90.00
_cell.angle_gamma   90.00
#
_symmetry.space_group_name_H-M   'P 1'
#
loop_
_entity.id
_entity.type
_entity.pdbx_description
1 polymer ?
#
loop_
_entity_poly.entity_id
_entity_poly.type
_entity_poly.pdbx_seq_one_letter_code
_entity_poly.pdbx_strand_id
1 'polypeptide(L)'
;PLQFPRSPLTRRGKTMALHLARPFLPAGLPPPARRRARARAHPLSPTADARPPSFRRPYTSVLVVPTGVGAAVGGFAGDALPVARALAAVADCVISHPNVLNAAMLYWPTPNTLYVEGYALDRFAEGAWALQPVHQNKVGLVLDSGIEEELRLRHLQVADAARASLGLPVVEYAVTDAPLEIKTWFDPKCGKSTGSVGNSDSLLRAVDALVNQAGVNAVAVVARFPDDDPEDSDCYREGKGVDLLAGVEAIISHLIVKEFKIPAAHAPAVLPLPLSPSVSPRSAAEEVFMLLF
;
A
#
# COMPACT_ATOMS: atom_id res chain seq x y z
N PRO A 1 59.37 6.63 -40.31
CA PRO A 1 60.28 6.97 -39.19
C PRO A 1 59.69 6.55 -37.83
N LEU A 2 60.14 5.55 -37.08
CA LEU A 2 61.15 4.49 -37.16
C LEU A 2 60.72 3.51 -36.04
N GLN A 3 60.35 2.27 -36.39
CA GLN A 3 60.97 1.00 -35.94
C GLN A 3 61.00 0.68 -34.41
N PHE A 4 60.25 -0.38 -34.06
CA PHE A 4 60.52 -1.40 -33.01
C PHE A 4 62.02 -1.84 -33.00
N PRO A 5 62.61 -2.53 -31.97
CA PRO A 5 61.98 -3.66 -31.25
C PRO A 5 62.56 -4.12 -29.87
N ARG A 6 62.07 -5.28 -29.39
CA ARG A 6 62.70 -6.33 -28.54
C ARG A 6 62.73 -6.19 -27.00
N SER A 7 61.99 -7.10 -26.34
CA SER A 7 62.37 -7.72 -25.04
C SER A 7 63.59 -8.64 -25.21
N PRO A 8 64.32 -9.03 -24.14
CA PRO A 8 63.91 -10.19 -23.31
C PRO A 8 64.33 -10.18 -21.80
N LEU A 9 63.65 -11.03 -21.00
CA LEU A 9 64.11 -11.87 -19.85
C LEU A 9 65.11 -11.23 -18.84
N THR A 10 64.93 -11.20 -17.51
CA THR A 10 64.61 -12.32 -16.61
C THR A 10 64.57 -11.87 -15.12
N ARG A 11 63.71 -12.58 -14.36
CA ARG A 11 63.87 -13.07 -12.97
C ARG A 11 63.56 -12.18 -11.74
N ARG A 12 62.57 -12.71 -11.01
CA ARG A 12 62.46 -13.02 -9.56
C ARG A 12 61.52 -12.13 -8.74
N GLY A 13 60.47 -12.76 -8.21
CA GLY A 13 59.85 -12.31 -6.96
C GLY A 13 58.35 -12.58 -6.79
N LYS A 14 57.97 -13.85 -6.60
CA LYS A 14 56.77 -14.33 -5.86
C LYS A 14 55.42 -13.63 -6.12
N THR A 15 54.63 -14.21 -7.01
CA THR A 15 53.17 -14.10 -7.01
C THR A 15 52.59 -14.98 -5.91
N MET A 16 51.80 -14.42 -4.99
CA MET A 16 50.89 -15.20 -4.16
C MET A 16 49.49 -15.13 -4.78
N ALA A 17 49.12 -16.21 -5.46
CA ALA A 17 47.74 -16.63 -5.56
C ALA A 17 47.49 -17.64 -4.43
N LEU A 18 46.34 -17.57 -3.77
CA LEU A 18 45.73 -18.76 -3.19
C LEU A 18 44.21 -18.62 -3.14
N HIS A 19 43.61 -19.40 -4.04
CA HIS A 19 42.24 -19.84 -4.05
C HIS A 19 41.77 -20.29 -2.67
N LEU A 20 40.59 -19.83 -2.25
CA LEU A 20 39.84 -20.47 -1.18
C LEU A 20 38.81 -21.43 -1.77
N ALA A 21 38.94 -22.65 -1.27
CA ALA A 21 38.33 -23.89 -1.72
C ALA A 21 36.82 -23.97 -1.48
N ARG A 22 36.13 -24.65 -2.40
CA ARG A 22 34.88 -25.36 -2.12
C ARG A 22 35.19 -26.60 -1.26
N PRO A 23 34.42 -26.91 -0.21
CA PRO A 23 34.56 -28.18 0.47
C PRO A 23 33.86 -29.29 -0.33
N PHE A 24 34.63 -30.34 -0.65
CA PHE A 24 34.13 -31.64 -1.09
C PHE A 24 33.54 -32.40 0.12
N LEU A 25 32.34 -32.97 -0.06
CA LEU A 25 31.75 -33.99 0.81
C LEU A 25 32.31 -35.38 0.47
N PRO A 26 32.65 -36.24 1.45
CA PRO A 26 32.85 -37.66 1.19
C PRO A 26 31.62 -38.52 1.60
N ALA A 27 31.27 -39.41 0.66
CA ALA A 27 30.73 -40.77 0.78
C ALA A 27 29.58 -41.10 1.77
N GLY A 28 28.39 -41.27 1.18
CA GLY A 28 27.57 -42.51 1.22
C GLY A 28 27.43 -43.31 2.52
N LEU A 29 26.25 -43.19 3.15
CA LEU A 29 25.67 -44.22 4.02
C LEU A 29 24.34 -44.69 3.38
N PRO A 30 24.06 -46.01 3.28
CA PRO A 30 22.79 -46.48 2.74
C PRO A 30 21.65 -46.26 3.76
N PRO A 31 20.43 -45.93 3.30
CA PRO A 31 19.28 -45.81 4.20
C PRO A 31 18.80 -47.18 4.68
N PRO A 32 18.21 -47.29 5.88
CA PRO A 32 17.66 -48.55 6.38
C PRO A 32 16.39 -48.96 5.62
N ALA A 33 16.19 -50.26 5.47
CA ALA A 33 15.04 -50.85 4.80
C ALA A 33 13.72 -50.45 5.49
N ARG A 34 12.92 -49.60 4.84
CA ARG A 34 11.55 -49.31 5.28
C ARG A 34 10.63 -50.47 4.95
N ARG A 35 10.22 -51.21 5.99
CA ARG A 35 9.10 -52.16 6.00
C ARG A 35 7.84 -51.49 5.41
N ARG A 36 7.25 -52.10 4.38
CA ARG A 36 5.91 -51.74 3.87
C ARG A 36 4.86 -52.05 4.93
N ALA A 37 4.42 -51.03 5.67
CA ALA A 37 3.16 -51.08 6.39
C ALA A 37 2.02 -50.91 5.38
N ARG A 38 1.14 -51.92 5.27
CA ARG A 38 -0.11 -51.81 4.51
C ARG A 38 -1.03 -50.82 5.23
N ALA A 39 -1.10 -49.58 4.75
CA ALA A 39 -2.20 -48.69 5.12
C ALA A 39 -3.48 -49.22 4.46
N ARG A 40 -4.46 -49.61 5.28
CA ARG A 40 -5.82 -49.89 4.80
C ARG A 40 -6.40 -48.57 4.27
N ALA A 41 -6.64 -48.50 2.97
CA ALA A 41 -7.45 -47.44 2.40
C ALA A 41 -8.89 -47.61 2.91
N HIS A 42 -9.37 -46.65 3.70
CA HIS A 42 -10.80 -46.49 3.94
C HIS A 42 -11.38 -45.75 2.74
N PRO A 43 -12.31 -46.35 1.96
CA PRO A 43 -13.04 -45.58 0.97
C PRO A 43 -14.03 -44.68 1.72
N LEU A 44 -13.76 -43.37 1.74
CA LEU A 44 -14.77 -42.37 2.05
C LEU A 44 -15.82 -42.45 0.93
N SER A 45 -16.95 -43.07 1.24
CA SER A 45 -18.12 -43.09 0.37
C SER A 45 -18.71 -41.68 0.31
N PRO A 46 -18.91 -41.07 -0.87
CA PRO A 46 -19.65 -39.83 -0.96
C PRO A 46 -21.14 -40.19 -0.94
N THR A 47 -21.71 -40.27 0.26
CA THR A 47 -23.16 -40.10 0.42
C THR A 47 -23.38 -38.76 1.09
N ALA A 48 -23.29 -37.72 0.28
CA ALA A 48 -23.91 -36.45 0.56
C ALA A 48 -24.71 -36.13 -0.69
N ASP A 49 -26.03 -35.99 -0.53
CA ASP A 49 -26.92 -35.47 -1.54
C ASP A 49 -26.27 -34.27 -2.22
N ALA A 50 -25.78 -34.48 -3.45
CA ALA A 50 -25.44 -33.40 -4.34
C ALA A 50 -26.76 -32.74 -4.75
N ARG A 51 -27.31 -31.91 -3.86
CA ARG A 51 -28.28 -30.90 -4.27
C ARG A 51 -27.62 -30.16 -5.42
N PRO A 52 -28.26 -30.04 -6.60
CA PRO A 52 -27.74 -29.21 -7.67
C PRO A 52 -27.47 -27.83 -7.09
N PRO A 53 -26.43 -27.09 -7.55
CA PRO A 53 -26.19 -25.75 -7.05
C PRO A 53 -27.48 -24.96 -7.25
N SER A 54 -28.18 -24.71 -6.14
CA SER A 54 -29.26 -23.73 -6.12
C SER A 54 -28.64 -22.46 -6.67
N PHE A 55 -29.25 -21.82 -7.67
CA PHE A 55 -28.85 -20.50 -8.15
C PHE A 55 -28.88 -19.52 -6.97
N ARG A 56 -27.81 -19.50 -6.17
CA ARG A 56 -27.61 -18.51 -5.12
C ARG A 56 -27.22 -17.25 -5.87
N ARG A 57 -28.03 -16.21 -5.69
CA ARG A 57 -27.66 -14.88 -6.16
C ARG A 57 -26.35 -14.51 -5.47
N PRO A 58 -25.31 -14.08 -6.21
CA PRO A 58 -24.08 -13.60 -5.60
C PRO A 58 -24.40 -12.54 -4.53
N TYR A 59 -23.86 -12.74 -3.33
CA TYR A 59 -24.01 -11.82 -2.22
C TYR A 59 -22.87 -10.80 -2.24
N THR A 60 -23.20 -9.58 -2.70
CA THR A 60 -22.29 -8.43 -2.63
C THR A 60 -22.64 -7.59 -1.41
N SER A 61 -21.64 -7.31 -0.57
CA SER A 61 -21.77 -6.46 0.61
C SER A 61 -20.94 -5.20 0.44
N VAL A 62 -21.42 -4.06 0.93
CA VAL A 62 -20.65 -2.82 1.02
C VAL A 62 -20.29 -2.57 2.48
N LEU A 63 -19.01 -2.39 2.78
CA LEU A 63 -18.52 -1.98 4.10
C LEU A 63 -18.01 -0.55 4.00
N VAL A 64 -18.59 0.35 4.79
CA VAL A 64 -18.18 1.74 4.87
C VAL A 64 -17.85 2.09 6.31
N VAL A 65 -16.68 2.68 6.50
CA VAL A 65 -16.26 3.30 7.76
C VAL A 65 -16.01 4.78 7.47
N PRO A 66 -16.84 5.70 7.96
CA PRO A 66 -16.64 7.11 7.64
C PRO A 66 -15.29 7.60 8.18
N THR A 67 -14.42 8.06 7.28
CA THR A 67 -13.09 8.58 7.63
C THR A 67 -13.22 9.87 8.45
N GLY A 68 -12.34 10.03 9.46
CA GLY A 68 -12.21 11.29 10.20
C GLY A 68 -13.35 11.61 11.18
N VAL A 69 -14.26 10.67 11.46
CA VAL A 69 -15.39 10.89 12.40
C VAL A 69 -15.23 10.20 13.76
N GLY A 70 -14.12 9.47 13.97
CA GLY A 70 -13.89 8.73 15.22
C GLY A 70 -14.82 7.53 15.39
N ALA A 71 -15.04 6.74 14.33
CA ALA A 71 -15.89 5.55 14.38
C ALA A 71 -15.43 4.57 15.48
N ALA A 72 -16.38 3.95 16.18
CA ALA A 72 -16.07 3.00 17.25
C ALA A 72 -15.28 1.78 16.74
N VAL A 73 -15.47 1.42 15.48
CA VAL A 73 -14.68 0.42 14.73
C VAL A 73 -14.30 1.05 13.39
N GLY A 74 -13.04 0.99 13.00
CA GLY A 74 -12.51 1.64 11.80
C GLY A 74 -12.06 3.08 11.99
N GLY A 75 -12.22 3.63 13.20
CA GLY A 75 -11.86 5.02 13.49
C GLY A 75 -10.35 5.27 13.61
N PHE A 76 -9.54 4.22 13.63
CA PHE A 76 -8.07 4.27 13.74
C PHE A 76 -7.45 3.37 12.68
N ALA A 77 -6.17 3.57 12.36
CA ALA A 77 -5.48 2.81 11.31
C ALA A 77 -5.66 1.28 11.44
N GLY A 78 -6.49 0.74 10.54
CA GLY A 78 -6.78 -0.69 10.33
C GLY A 78 -7.45 -1.44 11.48
N ASP A 79 -8.09 -0.74 12.42
CA ASP A 79 -8.95 -1.41 13.42
C ASP A 79 -10.28 -1.94 12.82
N ALA A 80 -10.58 -1.64 11.55
CA ALA A 80 -11.67 -2.27 10.78
C ALA A 80 -11.27 -3.49 9.94
N LEU A 81 -9.98 -3.76 9.76
CA LEU A 81 -9.54 -4.89 8.92
C LEU A 81 -10.11 -6.25 9.39
N PRO A 82 -10.19 -6.57 10.69
CA PRO A 82 -10.85 -7.79 11.15
C PRO A 82 -12.33 -7.88 10.75
N VAL A 83 -13.06 -6.76 10.76
CA VAL A 83 -14.47 -6.70 10.33
C VAL A 83 -14.59 -6.94 8.83
N ALA A 84 -13.73 -6.30 8.03
CA ALA A 84 -13.71 -6.52 6.59
C ALA A 84 -13.44 -7.98 6.24
N ARG A 85 -12.50 -8.64 6.95
CA ARG A 85 -12.22 -10.07 6.80
C ARG A 85 -13.40 -10.96 7.19
N ALA A 86 -14.11 -10.61 8.27
CA ALA A 86 -15.30 -11.35 8.68
C ALA A 86 -16.41 -11.25 7.62
N LEU A 87 -16.62 -10.08 7.03
CA LEU A 87 -17.57 -9.89 5.93
C LEU A 87 -17.13 -10.64 4.65
N ALA A 88 -15.85 -10.57 4.30
CA ALA A 88 -15.31 -11.26 3.13
C ALA A 88 -15.39 -12.79 3.24
N ALA A 89 -15.45 -13.34 4.46
CA ALA A 89 -15.63 -14.77 4.68
C ALA A 89 -17.06 -15.27 4.40
N VAL A 90 -18.05 -14.38 4.34
CA VAL A 90 -19.46 -14.72 4.14
C VAL A 90 -20.08 -14.13 2.86
N ALA A 91 -19.43 -13.12 2.27
CA ALA A 91 -19.85 -12.49 1.02
C ALA A 91 -19.08 -13.03 -0.18
N ASP A 92 -19.74 -13.09 -1.34
CA ASP A 92 -19.10 -13.42 -2.61
C ASP A 92 -18.25 -12.26 -3.11
N CYS A 93 -18.63 -11.02 -2.77
CA CYS A 93 -17.89 -9.80 -3.05
C CYS A 93 -18.08 -8.78 -1.92
N VAL A 94 -17.00 -8.14 -1.48
CA VAL A 94 -17.05 -7.00 -0.55
C VAL A 94 -16.57 -5.77 -1.29
N ILE A 95 -17.32 -4.67 -1.22
CA ILE A 95 -16.89 -3.36 -1.68
C ILE A 95 -16.55 -2.55 -0.44
N SER A 96 -15.37 -1.96 -0.39
CA SER A 96 -14.90 -1.15 0.74
C SER A 96 -13.96 -0.06 0.24
N HIS A 97 -13.65 0.92 1.09
CA HIS A 97 -12.64 1.93 0.80
C HIS A 97 -11.29 1.58 1.44
N PRO A 98 -10.18 2.16 0.93
CA PRO A 98 -8.82 1.82 1.37
C PRO A 98 -8.57 1.91 2.88
N ASN A 99 -9.10 2.94 3.54
CA ASN A 99 -8.83 3.21 4.96
C ASN A 99 -9.41 2.13 5.91
N VAL A 100 -10.33 1.28 5.45
CA VAL A 100 -10.83 0.12 6.22
C VAL A 100 -9.81 -1.01 6.29
N LEU A 101 -9.05 -1.18 5.22
CA LEU A 101 -8.32 -2.42 4.91
C LEU A 101 -6.82 -2.29 5.12
N ASN A 102 -6.30 -1.06 5.23
CA ASN A 102 -4.90 -0.80 5.46
C ASN A 102 -4.72 -0.23 6.88
N ALA A 103 -4.00 -0.95 7.74
CA ALA A 103 -3.47 -0.42 9.00
C ALA A 103 -2.08 0.17 8.72
N ALA A 104 -2.05 1.35 8.09
CA ALA A 104 -0.84 1.88 7.48
C ALA A 104 -0.19 0.85 6.53
N MET A 105 0.95 0.25 6.90
CA MET A 105 1.62 -0.79 6.10
C MET A 105 1.14 -2.22 6.37
N LEU A 106 0.33 -2.44 7.41
CA LEU A 106 -0.22 -3.76 7.70
C LEU A 106 -1.45 -4.02 6.82
N TYR A 107 -1.17 -4.52 5.63
CA TYR A 107 -2.16 -4.91 4.63
C TYR A 107 -2.47 -6.42 4.70
N TRP A 108 -3.74 -6.79 4.50
CA TRP A 108 -4.14 -8.19 4.33
C TRP A 108 -4.85 -8.42 3.00
N PRO A 109 -4.28 -9.25 2.10
CA PRO A 109 -4.89 -9.51 0.80
C PRO A 109 -6.21 -10.27 0.96
N THR A 110 -7.28 -9.67 0.43
CA THR A 110 -8.62 -10.25 0.44
C THR A 110 -9.12 -10.35 -1.01
N PRO A 111 -9.11 -11.55 -1.62
CA PRO A 111 -9.23 -11.71 -3.08
C PRO A 111 -10.62 -11.34 -3.63
N ASN A 112 -11.65 -11.36 -2.79
CA ASN A 112 -13.03 -11.00 -3.13
C ASN A 112 -13.40 -9.59 -2.65
N THR A 113 -12.43 -8.69 -2.47
CA THR A 113 -12.67 -7.31 -2.03
C THR A 113 -12.29 -6.29 -3.10
N LEU A 114 -13.21 -5.39 -3.42
CA LEU A 114 -13.02 -4.25 -4.31
C LEU A 114 -12.77 -2.98 -3.51
N TYR A 115 -11.68 -2.29 -3.83
CA TYR A 115 -11.30 -1.02 -3.22
C TYR A 115 -11.86 0.13 -4.03
N VAL A 116 -12.72 0.92 -3.42
CA VAL A 116 -13.44 2.01 -4.07
C VAL A 116 -13.33 3.24 -3.18
N GLU A 117 -12.83 4.33 -3.73
CA GLU A 117 -12.80 5.63 -3.07
C GLU A 117 -14.22 6.10 -2.75
N GLY A 118 -14.39 6.91 -1.69
CA GLY A 118 -15.69 7.28 -1.15
C GLY A 118 -16.64 7.91 -2.17
N TYR A 119 -16.17 8.87 -2.98
CA TYR A 119 -16.99 9.47 -4.02
C TYR A 119 -17.34 8.48 -5.14
N ALA A 120 -16.39 7.65 -5.59
CA ALA A 120 -16.72 6.57 -6.54
C ALA A 120 -17.79 5.62 -5.97
N LEU A 121 -17.75 5.35 -4.65
CA LEU A 121 -18.74 4.52 -3.98
C LEU A 121 -20.11 5.19 -3.95
N ASP A 122 -20.18 6.50 -3.70
CA ASP A 122 -21.42 7.28 -3.78
C ASP A 122 -22.00 7.22 -5.20
N ARG A 123 -21.17 7.45 -6.23
CA ARG A 123 -21.60 7.36 -7.64
C ARG A 123 -22.07 5.95 -8.03
N PHE A 124 -21.46 4.92 -7.46
CA PHE A 124 -21.89 3.53 -7.62
C PHE A 124 -23.25 3.28 -6.94
N ALA A 125 -23.43 3.75 -5.70
CA ALA A 125 -24.68 3.60 -4.96
C ALA A 125 -25.86 4.36 -5.61
N GLU A 126 -25.58 5.50 -6.24
CA GLU A 126 -26.54 6.25 -7.06
C GLU A 126 -26.90 5.55 -8.39
N GLY A 127 -26.19 4.48 -8.76
CA GLY A 127 -26.35 3.80 -10.05
C GLY A 127 -25.79 4.59 -11.24
N ALA A 128 -25.03 5.66 -10.98
CA ALA A 128 -24.43 6.47 -12.02
C ALA A 128 -23.17 5.82 -12.61
N TRP A 129 -22.39 5.13 -11.76
CA TRP A 129 -21.16 4.42 -12.15
C TRP A 129 -21.31 2.92 -11.91
N ALA A 130 -20.55 2.12 -12.67
CA ALA A 130 -20.37 0.70 -12.43
C ALA A 130 -18.92 0.42 -12.04
N LEU A 131 -18.69 -0.64 -11.27
CA LEU A 131 -17.35 -1.08 -10.88
C LEU A 131 -16.90 -2.22 -11.80
N GLN A 132 -15.71 -2.08 -12.37
CA GLN A 132 -15.08 -3.13 -13.17
C GLN A 132 -13.86 -3.68 -12.43
N PRO A 133 -13.91 -4.93 -11.93
CA PRO A 133 -12.73 -5.59 -11.40
C PRO A 133 -11.66 -5.72 -12.48
N VAL A 134 -10.42 -5.43 -12.12
CA VAL A 134 -9.26 -5.60 -12.99
C VAL A 134 -8.23 -6.50 -12.30
N HIS A 135 -7.46 -7.23 -13.10
CA HIS A 135 -6.37 -8.05 -12.57
C HIS A 135 -5.26 -7.19 -11.95
N GLN A 136 -4.93 -6.06 -12.60
CA GLN A 136 -3.85 -5.18 -12.19
C GLN A 136 -4.04 -3.78 -12.78
N ASN A 137 -3.83 -2.74 -11.96
CA ASN A 137 -3.80 -1.35 -12.42
C ASN A 137 -2.37 -0.95 -12.80
N LYS A 138 -2.21 -0.20 -13.88
CA LYS A 138 -0.99 0.55 -14.22
C LYS A 138 -0.99 1.84 -13.40
N VAL A 139 -0.08 1.93 -12.43
CA VAL A 139 -0.10 2.98 -11.41
C VAL A 139 0.88 4.11 -11.77
N GLY A 140 0.38 5.34 -11.77
CA GLY A 140 1.21 6.55 -11.78
C GLY A 140 1.43 7.08 -10.37
N LEU A 141 2.61 7.63 -10.09
CA LEU A 141 2.95 8.23 -8.80
C LEU A 141 3.02 9.76 -8.92
N VAL A 142 2.29 10.49 -8.10
CA VAL A 142 2.46 11.95 -7.98
C VAL A 142 3.21 12.25 -6.68
N LEU A 143 4.25 13.06 -6.77
CA LEU A 143 5.01 13.58 -5.64
C LEU A 143 4.81 15.08 -5.55
N ASP A 144 4.38 15.57 -4.40
CA ASP A 144 4.32 17.01 -4.15
C ASP A 144 5.73 17.64 -4.18
N SER A 145 5.89 18.74 -4.91
CA SER A 145 7.14 19.51 -4.95
C SER A 145 7.49 20.17 -3.62
N GLY A 146 6.54 20.27 -2.69
CA GLY A 146 6.78 20.69 -1.31
C GLY A 146 7.56 19.68 -0.46
N ILE A 147 7.69 18.42 -0.92
CA ILE A 147 8.43 17.38 -0.20
C ILE A 147 9.95 17.65 -0.28
N GLU A 148 10.61 17.60 0.86
CA GLU A 148 12.06 17.73 1.00
C GLU A 148 12.79 16.67 0.17
N GLU A 149 13.98 17.01 -0.35
CA GLU A 149 14.69 16.16 -1.31
C GLU A 149 14.99 14.75 -0.78
N GLU A 150 15.43 14.64 0.48
CA GLU A 150 15.70 13.34 1.11
C GLU A 150 14.42 12.52 1.30
N LEU A 151 13.34 13.14 1.79
CA LEU A 151 12.06 12.46 2.00
C LEU A 151 11.46 12.00 0.66
N ARG A 152 11.55 12.83 -0.37
CA ARG A 152 11.14 12.48 -1.74
C ARG A 152 11.94 11.29 -2.27
N LEU A 153 13.25 11.24 -2.03
CA LEU A 153 14.09 10.10 -2.42
C LEU A 153 13.64 8.81 -1.71
N ARG A 154 13.28 8.87 -0.43
CA ARG A 154 12.74 7.72 0.32
C ARG A 154 11.45 7.20 -0.30
N HIS A 155 10.52 8.08 -0.67
CA HIS A 155 9.29 7.67 -1.36
C HIS A 155 9.53 7.04 -2.74
N LEU A 156 10.51 7.54 -3.50
CA LEU A 156 10.92 6.91 -4.75
C LEU A 156 11.51 5.51 -4.52
N GLN A 157 12.33 5.34 -3.48
CA GLN A 157 12.86 4.02 -3.10
C GLN A 157 11.76 3.05 -2.65
N VAL A 158 10.71 3.54 -1.99
CA VAL A 158 9.52 2.74 -1.66
C VAL A 158 8.78 2.30 -2.92
N ALA A 159 8.64 3.17 -3.92
CA ALA A 159 8.06 2.81 -5.21
C ALA A 159 8.90 1.74 -5.94
N ASP A 160 10.23 1.85 -5.92
CA ASP A 160 11.14 0.84 -6.46
C ASP A 160 11.05 -0.50 -5.70
N ALA A 161 10.95 -0.45 -4.38
CA ALA A 161 10.74 -1.65 -3.55
C ALA A 161 9.40 -2.32 -3.86
N ALA A 162 8.32 -1.54 -4.02
CA ALA A 162 7.01 -2.04 -4.41
C ALA A 162 7.04 -2.72 -5.80
N ARG A 163 7.76 -2.14 -6.76
CA ARG A 163 8.00 -2.76 -8.08
C ARG A 163 8.77 -4.08 -7.96
N ALA A 164 9.89 -4.07 -7.23
CA ALA A 164 10.81 -5.19 -7.16
C ALA A 164 10.29 -6.37 -6.32
N SER A 165 9.63 -6.08 -5.20
CA SER A 165 9.23 -7.09 -4.21
C SER A 165 7.77 -7.52 -4.35
N LEU A 166 6.87 -6.59 -4.73
CA LEU A 166 5.44 -6.87 -4.86
C LEU A 166 4.99 -7.06 -6.32
N GLY A 167 5.85 -6.73 -7.29
CA GLY A 167 5.50 -6.80 -8.72
C GLY A 167 4.45 -5.78 -9.15
N LEU A 168 4.28 -4.68 -8.39
CA LEU A 168 3.32 -3.64 -8.72
C LEU A 168 3.82 -2.81 -9.91
N PRO A 169 2.98 -2.50 -10.91
CA PRO A 169 3.41 -1.82 -12.11
C PRO A 169 3.28 -0.30 -11.89
N VAL A 170 4.12 0.21 -10.99
CA VAL A 170 4.36 1.65 -10.85
C VAL A 170 5.26 2.05 -12.03
N VAL A 171 4.70 2.78 -12.98
CA VAL A 171 5.30 2.92 -14.33
C VAL A 171 5.94 4.27 -14.60
N GLU A 172 5.47 5.33 -13.96
CA GLU A 172 5.93 6.70 -14.15
C GLU A 172 5.61 7.51 -12.91
N TYR A 173 6.40 8.56 -12.65
CA TYR A 173 6.06 9.54 -11.64
C TYR A 173 6.06 10.97 -12.20
N ALA A 174 5.23 11.82 -11.61
CA ALA A 174 5.19 13.25 -11.88
C ALA A 174 5.42 14.01 -10.57
N VAL A 175 6.11 15.14 -10.65
CA VAL A 175 6.24 16.09 -9.55
C VAL A 175 5.30 17.26 -9.80
N THR A 176 4.55 17.70 -8.80
CA THR A 176 3.67 18.87 -8.94
C THR A 176 4.48 20.12 -9.28
N ASP A 177 3.95 20.99 -10.13
CA ASP A 177 4.66 22.22 -10.56
C ASP A 177 4.63 23.35 -9.51
N ALA A 178 3.83 23.18 -8.46
CA ALA A 178 3.81 24.01 -7.26
C ALA A 178 3.55 23.13 -6.01
N PRO A 179 4.06 23.52 -4.83
CA PRO A 179 3.77 22.81 -3.58
C PRO A 179 2.28 22.76 -3.32
N LEU A 180 1.74 21.65 -2.81
CA LEU A 180 0.29 21.54 -2.60
C LEU A 180 -0.24 22.40 -1.45
N GLU A 181 0.65 22.86 -0.55
CA GLU A 181 0.33 23.72 0.59
C GLU A 181 -0.81 23.16 1.45
N ILE A 182 -0.64 21.91 1.89
CA ILE A 182 -1.63 21.22 2.72
C ILE A 182 -1.76 21.92 4.08
N LYS A 183 -3.00 22.09 4.52
CA LYS A 183 -3.36 22.53 5.87
C LYS A 183 -4.39 21.58 6.44
N THR A 184 -4.22 21.18 7.70
CA THR A 184 -5.12 20.28 8.43
C THR A 184 -5.66 21.00 9.67
N TRP A 185 -6.89 20.71 10.06
CA TRP A 185 -7.47 21.17 11.33
C TRP A 185 -8.65 20.31 11.77
N PHE A 186 -8.97 20.35 13.05
CA PHE A 186 -10.20 19.79 13.60
C PHE A 186 -11.35 20.81 13.49
N ASP A 187 -12.50 20.40 12.97
CA ASP A 187 -13.71 21.22 13.00
C ASP A 187 -14.59 20.82 14.21
N PRO A 188 -14.65 21.65 15.27
CA PRO A 188 -15.44 21.34 16.46
C PRO A 188 -16.96 21.36 16.22
N LYS A 189 -17.44 21.96 15.12
CA LYS A 189 -18.88 21.99 14.81
C LYS A 189 -19.37 20.64 14.29
N CYS A 190 -18.56 19.96 13.48
CA CYS A 190 -18.92 18.67 12.92
C CYS A 190 -18.21 17.49 13.59
N GLY A 191 -17.21 17.75 14.44
CA GLY A 191 -16.45 16.73 15.18
C GLY A 191 -15.53 15.90 14.27
N LYS A 192 -15.05 16.50 13.18
CA LYS A 192 -14.27 15.78 12.15
C LYS A 192 -12.95 16.48 11.86
N SER A 193 -11.96 15.71 11.43
CA SER A 193 -10.78 16.26 10.77
C SER A 193 -11.10 16.75 9.37
N THR A 194 -10.53 17.88 8.99
CA THR A 194 -10.69 18.47 7.66
C THR A 194 -9.46 19.33 7.33
N GLY A 195 -9.49 19.98 6.17
CA GLY A 195 -8.38 20.82 5.77
C GLY A 195 -8.53 21.42 4.37
N SER A 196 -7.42 21.86 3.80
CA SER A 196 -7.36 22.42 2.45
C SER A 196 -6.11 21.99 1.69
N VAL A 197 -6.27 21.85 0.37
CA VAL A 197 -5.17 21.76 -0.60
C VAL A 197 -5.07 23.12 -1.29
N GLY A 198 -3.99 23.85 -1.10
CA GLY A 198 -3.81 25.21 -1.64
C GLY A 198 -3.74 25.22 -3.17
N ASN A 199 -2.79 24.48 -3.73
CA ASN A 199 -2.56 24.43 -5.19
C ASN A 199 -3.14 23.16 -5.82
N SER A 200 -4.46 22.95 -5.68
CA SER A 200 -5.14 21.74 -6.20
C SER A 200 -5.06 21.59 -7.72
N ASP A 201 -4.95 22.69 -8.45
CA ASP A 201 -4.75 22.70 -9.91
C ASP A 201 -3.40 22.09 -10.31
N SER A 202 -2.35 22.29 -9.51
CA SER A 202 -1.04 21.66 -9.68
C SER A 202 -1.12 20.14 -9.57
N LEU A 203 -1.87 19.64 -8.57
CA LEU A 203 -2.18 18.22 -8.43
C LEU A 203 -2.89 17.67 -9.67
N LEU A 204 -3.95 18.33 -10.13
CA LEU A 204 -4.72 17.87 -11.29
C LEU A 204 -3.88 17.88 -12.57
N ARG A 205 -3.01 18.88 -12.79
CA ARG A 205 -2.09 18.89 -13.94
C ARG A 205 -1.09 17.72 -13.90
N ALA A 206 -0.53 17.40 -12.74
CA ALA A 206 0.39 16.28 -12.59
C ALA A 206 -0.31 14.93 -12.87
N VAL A 207 -1.54 14.77 -12.39
CA VAL A 207 -2.35 13.58 -12.67
C VAL A 207 -2.72 13.50 -14.16
N ASP A 208 -3.15 14.61 -14.76
CA ASP A 208 -3.51 14.67 -16.18
C ASP A 208 -2.33 14.24 -17.07
N ALA A 209 -1.12 14.71 -16.77
CA ALA A 209 0.08 14.30 -17.47
C ALA A 209 0.30 12.78 -17.39
N LEU A 210 0.17 12.16 -16.21
CA LEU A 210 0.31 10.71 -16.05
C LEU A 210 -0.76 9.94 -16.82
N VAL A 211 -2.01 10.39 -16.75
CA VAL A 211 -3.14 9.73 -17.43
C VAL A 211 -2.98 9.82 -18.94
N ASN A 212 -2.75 11.02 -19.48
CA ASN A 212 -2.76 11.27 -20.92
C ASN A 212 -1.44 10.89 -21.61
N GLN A 213 -0.30 11.02 -20.93
CA GLN A 213 1.01 10.78 -21.55
C GLN A 213 1.54 9.38 -21.23
N ALA A 214 1.36 8.90 -20.00
CA ALA A 214 1.82 7.58 -19.58
C ALA A 214 0.70 6.51 -19.63
N GLY A 215 -0.56 6.88 -19.84
CA GLY A 215 -1.67 5.92 -19.97
C GLY A 215 -1.91 5.12 -18.70
N VAL A 216 -1.72 5.74 -17.52
CA VAL A 216 -2.00 5.11 -16.23
C VAL A 216 -3.51 5.01 -15.99
N ASN A 217 -3.95 4.00 -15.25
CA ASN A 217 -5.36 3.81 -14.92
C ASN A 217 -5.64 3.78 -13.41
N ALA A 218 -4.63 4.09 -12.59
CA ALA A 218 -4.76 4.41 -11.17
C ALA A 218 -3.61 5.34 -10.77
N VAL A 219 -3.80 6.12 -9.71
CA VAL A 219 -2.78 7.06 -9.21
C VAL A 219 -2.56 6.90 -7.71
N ALA A 220 -1.31 6.96 -7.29
CA ALA A 220 -0.92 7.16 -5.90
C ALA A 220 -0.33 8.57 -5.75
N VAL A 221 -0.73 9.29 -4.72
CA VAL A 221 -0.24 10.65 -4.44
C VAL A 221 0.48 10.65 -3.11
N VAL A 222 1.71 11.16 -3.08
CA VAL A 222 2.42 11.50 -1.86
C VAL A 222 2.45 13.01 -1.76
N ALA A 223 1.88 13.56 -0.70
CA ALA A 223 1.79 15.00 -0.51
C ALA A 223 2.49 15.44 0.77
N ARG A 224 3.11 16.63 0.78
CA ARG A 224 3.76 17.16 1.99
C ARG A 224 2.68 17.70 2.92
N PHE A 225 2.47 17.02 4.05
CA PHE A 225 1.59 17.49 5.12
C PHE A 225 2.39 18.37 6.08
N PRO A 226 1.77 19.27 6.85
CA PRO A 226 2.46 19.93 7.95
C PRO A 226 2.94 18.87 8.96
N ASP A 227 4.10 19.09 9.56
CA ASP A 227 4.53 18.27 10.70
C ASP A 227 3.65 18.62 11.91
N ASP A 228 3.17 17.60 12.63
CA ASP A 228 2.24 17.81 13.74
C ASP A 228 2.84 18.72 14.83
N ASP A 229 1.98 19.56 15.42
CA ASP A 229 2.26 20.12 16.74
C ASP A 229 2.08 18.98 17.77
N PRO A 230 3.09 18.68 18.62
CA PRO A 230 3.05 17.51 19.51
C PRO A 230 1.82 17.48 20.44
N GLU A 231 1.22 18.63 20.75
CA GLU A 231 0.02 18.71 21.61
C GLU A 231 -1.27 18.18 20.92
N ASP A 232 -1.35 18.26 19.60
CA ASP A 232 -2.53 17.82 18.82
C ASP A 232 -2.44 16.34 18.39
N SER A 233 -1.22 15.80 18.23
CA SER A 233 -0.96 14.41 17.79
C SER A 233 -1.19 13.36 18.90
N ASP A 234 -0.93 13.73 20.16
CA ASP A 234 -0.94 12.79 21.29
C ASP A 234 -2.30 12.14 21.54
N CYS A 235 -3.40 12.87 21.30
CA CYS A 235 -4.74 12.32 21.54
C CYS A 235 -5.03 11.11 20.64
N TYR A 236 -4.79 11.23 19.33
CA TYR A 236 -5.07 10.17 18.37
C TYR A 236 -4.13 8.97 18.54
N ARG A 237 -2.84 9.23 18.80
CA ARG A 237 -1.86 8.17 19.11
C ARG A 237 -2.23 7.41 20.39
N GLU A 238 -2.86 8.05 21.37
CA GLU A 238 -3.41 7.40 22.57
C GLU A 238 -4.77 6.72 22.36
N GLY A 239 -5.30 6.68 21.14
CA GLY A 239 -6.58 6.05 20.82
C GLY A 239 -7.80 6.92 21.13
N LYS A 240 -7.63 8.25 21.16
CA LYS A 240 -8.68 9.25 21.46
C LYS A 240 -8.81 10.25 20.31
N GLY A 241 -9.96 10.87 20.13
CA GLY A 241 -10.14 11.88 19.07
C GLY A 241 -10.12 11.25 17.66
N VAL A 242 -9.58 11.99 16.69
CA VAL A 242 -9.62 11.65 15.27
C VAL A 242 -8.26 11.93 14.61
N ASP A 243 -7.93 11.20 13.56
CA ASP A 243 -6.76 11.46 12.72
C ASP A 243 -6.95 12.79 11.96
N LEU A 244 -6.08 13.76 12.20
CA LEU A 244 -6.10 15.09 11.58
C LEU A 244 -5.73 15.08 10.09
N LEU A 245 -4.96 14.09 9.64
CA LEU A 245 -4.51 13.97 8.25
C LEU A 245 -5.63 13.43 7.35
N ALA A 246 -6.44 12.52 7.89
CA ALA A 246 -7.45 11.75 7.16
C ALA A 246 -8.45 12.61 6.37
N GLY A 247 -8.77 13.81 6.86
CA GLY A 247 -9.68 14.74 6.19
C GLY A 247 -9.12 15.26 4.86
N VAL A 248 -7.85 15.67 4.82
CA VAL A 248 -7.23 16.19 3.59
C VAL A 248 -6.88 15.06 2.63
N GLU A 249 -6.46 13.91 3.15
CA GLU A 249 -6.29 12.69 2.35
C GLU A 249 -7.55 12.36 1.53
N ALA A 250 -8.72 12.38 2.19
CA ALA A 250 -10.00 12.19 1.52
C ALA A 250 -10.27 13.26 0.46
N ILE A 251 -9.93 14.53 0.71
CA ILE A 251 -10.03 15.62 -0.28
C ILE A 251 -9.17 15.35 -1.51
N ILE A 252 -7.91 14.92 -1.31
CA ILE A 252 -6.96 14.63 -2.41
C ILE A 252 -7.51 13.54 -3.33
N SER A 253 -7.91 12.39 -2.75
CA SER A 253 -8.46 11.30 -3.57
C SER A 253 -9.78 11.69 -4.21
N HIS A 254 -10.65 12.41 -3.49
CA HIS A 254 -11.93 12.90 -4.03
C HIS A 254 -11.74 13.76 -5.28
N LEU A 255 -10.81 14.73 -5.23
CA LEU A 255 -10.51 15.62 -6.37
C LEU A 255 -10.11 14.82 -7.62
N ILE A 256 -9.23 13.82 -7.44
CA ILE A 256 -8.71 12.99 -8.52
C ILE A 256 -9.80 12.09 -9.09
N VAL A 257 -10.50 11.36 -8.23
CA VAL A 257 -11.54 10.41 -8.67
C VAL A 257 -12.68 11.16 -9.35
N LYS A 258 -13.06 12.34 -8.85
CA LYS A 258 -14.10 13.17 -9.44
C LYS A 258 -13.75 13.63 -10.85
N GLU A 259 -12.52 14.06 -11.07
CA GLU A 259 -12.05 14.60 -12.36
C GLU A 259 -11.76 13.47 -13.37
N PHE A 260 -10.93 12.50 -12.97
CA PHE A 260 -10.36 11.51 -13.89
C PHE A 260 -11.09 10.16 -13.90
N LYS A 261 -11.94 9.89 -12.90
CA LYS A 261 -12.72 8.63 -12.77
C LYS A 261 -11.85 7.37 -12.75
N ILE A 262 -10.64 7.49 -12.21
CA ILE A 262 -9.71 6.38 -11.97
C ILE A 262 -9.47 6.22 -10.47
N PRO A 263 -9.13 5.02 -9.97
CA PRO A 263 -8.77 4.83 -8.57
C PRO A 263 -7.61 5.72 -8.14
N ALA A 264 -7.74 6.30 -6.95
CA ALA A 264 -6.72 7.13 -6.33
C ALA A 264 -6.40 6.64 -4.92
N ALA A 265 -5.12 6.64 -4.57
CA ALA A 265 -4.61 6.46 -3.21
C ALA A 265 -3.76 7.66 -2.81
N HIS A 266 -3.66 7.91 -1.51
CA HIS A 266 -2.87 9.00 -0.94
C HIS A 266 -1.95 8.45 0.15
N ALA A 267 -0.87 9.18 0.42
CA ALA A 267 -0.03 9.01 1.59
C ALA A 267 0.53 10.37 2.02
N PRO A 268 0.62 10.64 3.33
CA PRO A 268 1.23 11.86 3.82
C PRO A 268 2.75 11.68 3.86
N ALA A 269 3.49 12.61 3.27
CA ALA A 269 4.90 12.81 3.56
C ALA A 269 4.99 13.71 4.81
N VAL A 270 5.41 13.11 5.92
CA VAL A 270 5.59 13.75 7.23
C VAL A 270 6.92 13.29 7.81
N LEU A 271 7.51 14.11 8.68
CA LEU A 271 8.67 13.65 9.45
C LEU A 271 8.24 12.66 10.53
N PRO A 272 9.08 11.65 10.84
CA PRO A 272 8.78 10.69 11.88
C PRO A 272 8.66 11.41 13.23
N LEU A 273 7.55 11.14 13.93
CA LEU A 273 7.32 11.67 15.27
C LEU A 273 8.25 11.00 16.29
N PRO A 274 8.51 11.65 17.43
CA PRO A 274 9.18 11.02 18.55
C PRO A 274 8.47 9.74 19.01
N LEU A 275 9.25 8.77 19.49
CA LEU A 275 8.74 7.55 20.10
C LEU A 275 7.90 7.89 21.33
N SER A 276 6.69 7.32 21.41
CA SER A 276 5.82 7.45 22.58
C SER A 276 5.56 6.07 23.22
N PRO A 277 5.66 5.95 24.56
CA PRO A 277 5.31 4.72 25.26
C PRO A 277 3.79 4.55 25.46
N SER A 278 2.98 5.57 25.21
CA SER A 278 1.52 5.56 25.44
C SER A 278 0.68 5.26 24.19
N VAL A 279 1.32 4.81 23.10
CA VAL A 279 0.62 4.50 21.84
C VAL A 279 -0.42 3.40 22.05
N SER A 280 -1.65 3.68 21.65
CA SER A 280 -2.77 2.74 21.70
C SER A 280 -2.58 1.61 20.69
N PRO A 281 -2.94 0.35 21.02
CA PRO A 281 -2.93 -0.74 20.05
C PRO A 281 -3.78 -0.48 18.79
N ARG A 282 -4.75 0.46 18.86
CA ARG A 282 -5.62 0.82 17.73
C ARG A 282 -4.94 1.71 16.69
N SER A 283 -3.93 2.49 17.09
CA SER A 283 -3.16 3.41 16.23
C SER A 283 -1.73 2.93 16.00
N ALA A 284 -1.23 1.96 16.78
CA ALA A 284 0.15 1.47 16.74
C ALA A 284 0.63 0.98 15.35
N ALA A 285 -0.27 0.65 14.44
CA ALA A 285 0.11 0.29 13.08
C ALA A 285 0.80 1.43 12.31
N GLU A 286 0.50 2.68 12.66
CA GLU A 286 1.13 3.87 12.07
C GLU A 286 2.60 4.00 12.46
N GLU A 287 3.02 3.48 13.60
CA GLU A 287 4.43 3.47 14.00
C GLU A 287 5.29 2.66 13.01
N VAL A 288 4.73 1.63 12.36
CA VAL A 288 5.44 0.86 11.32
C VAL A 288 5.71 1.71 10.09
N PHE A 289 4.75 2.56 9.74
CA PHE A 289 4.91 3.54 8.66
C PHE A 289 5.99 4.56 9.02
N MET A 290 5.93 5.13 10.24
CA MET A 290 6.92 6.10 10.71
C MET A 290 8.34 5.54 10.85
N LEU A 291 8.50 4.24 11.12
CA LEU A 291 9.83 3.61 11.22
C LEU A 291 10.58 3.50 9.88
N LEU A 292 9.86 3.54 8.76
CA LEU A 292 10.42 3.33 7.43
C LEU A 292 10.76 4.64 6.69
N PHE A 293 10.34 5.79 7.24
CA PHE A 293 10.61 7.13 6.71
C PHE A 293 11.54 7.91 7.64
#